data_AF-A0A101WFX5-F1
#
_entry.id   AF-A0A101WFX5-F1
#
_cell.length_a   1.000
_cell.length_b   1.000
_cell.length_c   1.000
_cell.angle_alpha   90.00
_cell.angle_beta   90.00
_cell.angle_gamma   90.00
#
_symmetry.space_group_name_H-M   'P 1'
#
loop_
_entity.id
_entity.type
_entity.pdbx_description
1 polymer ?
#
loop_
_entity_poly.entity_id
_entity_poly.type
_entity_poly.pdbx_seq_one_letter_code
_entity_poly.pdbx_strand_id
1 'polypeptide(L)'
;MMDLYVLGILWSIGSPIEDRYPFFMLRHNDRYFLDVVREVLKVSTNVFEGESSTGPQYKLKIFKFDLNLLAQYGWQPRISAQRSYPNIPEHVDFIRAYFELHS
;
A
#
# COMPACT_ATOMS: atom_id res chain seq x y z
N MET A 1 -6.62 3.61 -15.13
CA MET A 1 -7.44 3.10 -14.01
C MET A 1 -6.49 2.34 -13.08
N MET A 2 -6.60 2.52 -11.77
CA MET A 2 -5.75 1.80 -10.80
C MET A 2 -6.13 0.32 -10.81
N ASP A 3 -5.14 -0.57 -10.75
CA ASP A 3 -5.37 -2.00 -10.51
C ASP A 3 -6.00 -2.19 -9.12
N LEU A 4 -7.14 -2.88 -9.05
CA LEU A 4 -7.95 -2.95 -7.82
C LEU A 4 -7.30 -3.83 -6.74
N TYR A 5 -6.50 -4.82 -7.13
CA TYR A 5 -5.72 -5.63 -6.18
C TYR A 5 -4.60 -4.78 -5.57
N VAL A 6 -3.87 -4.03 -6.40
CA VAL A 6 -2.87 -3.04 -5.93
C VAL A 6 -3.51 -1.97 -5.07
N LEU A 7 -4.69 -1.46 -5.44
CA LEU A 7 -5.44 -0.54 -4.60
C LEU A 7 -5.70 -1.14 -3.21
N GLY A 8 -6.11 -2.41 -3.12
CA GLY A 8 -6.32 -3.11 -1.86
C GLY A 8 -5.06 -3.21 -0.99
N ILE A 9 -3.89 -3.44 -1.59
CA ILE A 9 -2.60 -3.43 -0.88
C ILE A 9 -2.27 -2.01 -0.38
N LEU A 10 -2.32 -1.00 -1.26
CA LEU A 10 -2.07 0.41 -0.90
C LEU A 10 -3.03 0.88 0.20
N TRP A 11 -4.29 0.44 0.14
CA TRP A 11 -5.31 0.77 1.14
C TRP A 11 -4.98 0.15 2.50
N SER A 12 -4.58 -1.11 2.52
CA SER A 12 -4.40 -1.84 3.78
C SER A 12 -3.18 -1.36 4.57
N ILE A 13 -2.03 -1.25 3.91
CA ILE A 13 -0.73 -1.04 4.57
C ILE A 13 -0.01 0.23 4.16
N GLY A 14 -0.57 1.01 3.23
CA GLY A 14 0.04 2.25 2.77
C GLY A 14 0.02 3.35 3.81
N SER A 15 1.13 4.06 3.92
CA SER A 15 1.26 5.21 4.83
C SER A 15 2.13 6.30 4.21
N PRO A 16 1.65 7.56 4.12
CA PRO A 16 2.49 8.68 3.73
C PRO A 16 3.47 8.98 4.87
N ILE A 17 4.74 9.16 4.52
CA ILE A 17 5.79 9.58 5.44
C ILE A 17 6.23 10.99 5.07
N GLU A 18 5.96 11.92 5.98
CA GLU A 18 6.38 13.31 5.91
C GLU A 18 7.79 13.43 6.52
N ASP A 19 8.80 13.49 5.65
CA ASP A 19 10.21 13.68 6.01
C ASP A 19 10.84 14.65 5.01
N ARG A 20 12.14 14.96 5.12
CA ARG A 20 12.90 15.81 4.18
C ARG A 20 12.70 15.39 2.72
N TYR A 21 12.53 14.08 2.49
CA TYR A 21 12.15 13.50 1.20
C TYR A 21 10.88 12.68 1.38
N PRO A 22 9.69 13.24 1.13
CA PRO A 22 8.43 12.53 1.35
C PRO A 22 8.30 11.28 0.46
N PHE A 23 7.75 10.21 1.02
CA PHE A 23 7.47 8.97 0.30
C PHE A 23 6.23 8.28 0.85
N PHE A 24 5.61 7.44 0.03
CA PHE A 24 4.59 6.51 0.48
C PHE A 24 5.26 5.18 0.83
N MET A 25 5.06 4.72 2.06
CA MET A 25 5.67 3.50 2.59
C MET A 25 4.69 2.35 2.56
N LEU A 26 5.12 1.22 2.01
CA LEU A 26 4.50 -0.09 2.24
C LEU A 26 5.39 -0.93 3.14
N ARG A 27 4.76 -1.70 4.01
CA ARG A 27 5.46 -2.54 4.99
C ARG A 27 4.65 -3.81 5.24
N HIS A 28 5.28 -4.96 5.05
CA HIS A 28 4.66 -6.27 5.26
C HIS A 28 5.71 -7.34 5.55
N ASN A 29 5.28 -8.41 6.21
CA ASN A 29 6.07 -9.60 6.56
C ASN A 29 6.22 -10.57 5.38
N ASP A 30 5.25 -10.59 4.47
CA ASP A 30 5.37 -11.26 3.18
C ASP A 30 5.80 -10.26 2.10
N ARG A 31 6.91 -10.56 1.42
CA ARG A 31 7.50 -9.75 0.36
C ARG A 31 6.63 -9.70 -0.91
N TYR A 32 5.84 -10.74 -1.17
CA TYR A 32 5.01 -10.89 -2.36
C TYR A 32 4.17 -9.64 -2.65
N PHE A 33 3.44 -9.12 -1.66
CA PHE A 33 2.58 -7.95 -1.84
C PHE A 33 3.35 -6.70 -2.27
N LEU A 34 4.57 -6.52 -1.78
CA LEU A 34 5.40 -5.36 -2.11
C LEU A 34 5.97 -5.48 -3.52
N ASP A 35 6.34 -6.69 -3.94
CA ASP A 35 6.82 -6.95 -5.30
C ASP A 35 5.69 -6.73 -6.33
N VAL A 36 4.46 -7.18 -6.05
CA VAL A 36 3.28 -6.93 -6.90
C VAL A 36 3.07 -5.41 -7.12
N VAL A 37 3.06 -4.62 -6.05
CA VAL A 37 2.88 -3.16 -6.18
C VAL A 37 4.04 -2.53 -6.97
N ARG A 38 5.28 -2.95 -6.69
CA ARG A 38 6.46 -2.46 -7.40
C ARG A 38 6.36 -2.70 -8.90
N GLU A 39 5.98 -3.90 -9.31
CA GLU A 39 5.88 -4.28 -10.72
C GLU A 39 4.75 -3.54 -11.44
N VAL A 40 3.54 -3.55 -10.87
CA VAL A 40 2.37 -2.91 -11.48
C VAL A 40 2.52 -1.40 -11.60
N LEU A 41 3.05 -0.75 -10.55
CA LEU A 41 3.26 0.71 -10.55
C LEU A 41 4.61 1.14 -11.12
N LYS A 42 5.45 0.19 -11.58
CA LYS A 42 6.81 0.43 -12.11
C LYS A 42 7.66 1.27 -11.16
N VAL A 43 7.60 0.94 -9.86
CA VAL A 43 8.37 1.64 -8.82
C VAL A 43 9.86 1.34 -9.00
N SER A 44 10.69 2.38 -9.02
CA SER A 44 12.13 2.26 -9.26
C SER A 44 12.92 1.75 -8.05
N THR A 45 12.38 1.90 -6.85
CA THR A 45 13.00 1.39 -5.62
C THR A 45 12.77 -0.11 -5.49
N ASN A 46 13.77 -0.80 -4.95
CA ASN A 46 13.64 -2.22 -4.65
C ASN A 46 13.00 -2.41 -3.28
N VAL A 47 12.28 -3.51 -3.14
CA VAL A 47 11.85 -4.00 -1.83
C VAL A 47 13.08 -4.36 -1.03
N PHE A 48 13.16 -3.89 0.20
CA PHE A 48 14.29 -4.14 1.10
C PHE A 48 13.81 -4.68 2.43
N GLU A 49 14.65 -5.48 3.06
CA GLU A 49 14.40 -5.99 4.40
C GLU A 49 14.79 -4.95 5.44
N GLY A 50 13.98 -4.83 6.49
CA GLY A 50 14.32 -4.09 7.69
C GLY A 50 14.24 -5.01 8.90
N GLU A 51 15.17 -4.81 9.83
CA GLU A 51 15.14 -5.52 11.11
C GLU A 51 13.93 -5.07 11.94
N SER A 52 13.23 -6.05 12.51
CA SER A 52 12.20 -5.83 13.52
C SER A 52 12.38 -6.84 14.66
N SER A 53 11.94 -6.47 15.86
CA SER A 53 11.96 -7.37 17.02
C SER A 53 11.07 -8.61 16.86
N THR A 54 10.18 -8.63 15.87
CA THR A 54 9.19 -9.69 15.65
C THR A 54 9.47 -10.54 14.41
N GLY A 55 10.66 -10.42 13.80
CA GLY A 55 11.05 -11.14 12.59
C GLY A 55 11.28 -10.22 11.38
N PRO A 56 11.53 -10.79 10.19
CA PRO A 56 11.83 -10.03 8.99
C PRO A 56 10.63 -9.17 8.60
N GLN A 57 10.88 -7.91 8.26
CA GLN A 57 9.87 -6.99 7.77
C GLN A 57 10.33 -6.33 6.47
N TYR A 58 9.63 -6.60 5.39
CA TYR A 58 9.92 -6.03 4.08
C TYR A 58 9.28 -4.64 3.95
N LYS A 59 9.98 -3.75 3.23
CA LYS A 59 9.60 -2.35 3.07
C LYS A 59 9.79 -1.94 1.60
N LEU A 60 8.87 -1.11 1.11
CA LEU A 60 8.94 -0.47 -0.20
C LEU A 60 8.68 1.03 -0.03
N LYS A 61 9.61 1.86 -0.51
CA LYS A 61 9.49 3.32 -0.52
C LYS A 61 9.07 3.81 -1.90
N ILE A 62 7.87 4.35 -2.04
CA ILE A 62 7.39 4.92 -3.30
C ILE A 62 7.55 6.45 -3.23
N PHE A 63 8.63 6.94 -3.84
CA PHE A 63 8.86 8.38 -3.95
C PHE A 63 7.93 9.02 -4.97
N LYS A 64 7.53 10.28 -4.75
CA LYS A 64 6.62 11.03 -5.62
C LYS A 64 5.27 10.33 -5.88
N PHE A 65 4.81 9.53 -4.91
CA PHE A 65 3.49 8.91 -4.99
C PHE A 65 2.40 10.00 -4.96
N ASP A 66 1.51 10.00 -5.94
CA ASP A 66 0.38 10.93 -6.00
C ASP A 66 -0.75 10.44 -5.10
N LEU A 67 -0.88 11.02 -3.91
CA LEU A 67 -1.95 10.70 -2.97
C LEU A 67 -3.35 11.02 -3.52
N ASN A 68 -3.48 11.90 -4.51
CA ASN A 68 -4.78 12.18 -5.15
C ASN A 68 -5.33 10.93 -5.83
N LEU A 69 -4.45 10.01 -6.27
CA LEU A 69 -4.86 8.73 -6.83
C LEU A 69 -5.64 7.87 -5.84
N LEU A 70 -5.37 8.00 -4.54
CA LEU A 70 -6.10 7.31 -3.48
C LEU A 70 -7.28 8.15 -2.97
N ALA A 71 -7.10 9.47 -2.88
CA ALA A 71 -8.13 10.39 -2.39
C ALA A 71 -9.41 10.34 -3.24
N GLN A 72 -9.29 10.19 -4.56
CA GLN A 72 -10.46 10.04 -5.45
C GLN A 72 -11.34 8.82 -5.11
N TYR A 73 -10.77 7.80 -4.47
CA TYR A 73 -11.49 6.59 -4.02
C TYR A 73 -11.99 6.72 -2.57
N GLY A 74 -11.75 7.84 -1.89
CA GLY A 74 -12.13 8.06 -0.49
C GLY A 74 -11.10 7.56 0.51
N TRP A 75 -9.83 7.40 0.11
CA TRP A 75 -8.80 6.89 1.01
C TRP A 75 -8.56 7.82 2.19
N GLN A 76 -8.41 7.21 3.36
CA GLN A 76 -8.09 7.88 4.61
C GLN A 76 -6.87 7.21 5.24
N PRO A 77 -6.00 7.98 5.93
CA PRO A 77 -4.85 7.45 6.66
C PRO A 77 -5.21 6.26 7.53
N ARG A 78 -4.26 5.34 7.68
CA ARG A 78 -4.44 4.13 8.51
C ARG A 78 -4.83 4.45 9.96
N ILE A 79 -4.36 5.59 10.49
CA ILE A 79 -4.62 6.05 11.87
C ILE A 79 -5.90 6.88 12.01
N SER A 80 -6.70 7.04 10.94
CA SER A 80 -7.96 7.78 11.00
C SER A 80 -9.00 7.06 11.86
N ALA A 81 -9.80 7.83 12.61
CA ALA A 81 -10.84 7.31 13.51
C ALA A 81 -11.91 6.47 12.77
N GLN A 82 -12.15 6.81 11.51
CA GLN A 82 -12.99 6.05 10.60
C GLN A 82 -12.24 5.90 9.28
N ARG A 83 -12.38 4.72 8.65
CA ARG A 83 -11.91 4.44 7.29
C ARG A 83 -13.08 3.96 6.46
N SER A 84 -13.53 4.80 5.54
CA SER A 84 -14.58 4.44 4.60
C SER A 84 -14.10 3.33 3.66
N TYR A 85 -15.04 2.50 3.23
CA TYR A 85 -14.80 1.57 2.13
C TYR A 85 -14.55 2.36 0.83
N PRO A 86 -13.66 1.91 -0.07
CA PRO A 86 -13.35 2.66 -1.29
C PRO A 86 -14.57 2.78 -2.21
N ASN A 87 -14.70 3.93 -2.85
CA ASN A 87 -15.69 4.16 -3.90
C ASN A 87 -15.16 3.64 -5.26
N ILE A 88 -15.40 2.36 -5.55
CA ILE A 88 -14.89 1.65 -6.74
C ILE A 88 -16.01 0.86 -7.43
N PRO A 89 -15.93 0.64 -8.77
CA PRO A 89 -16.99 -0.02 -9.53
C PRO A 89 -17.04 -1.55 -9.33
N GLU A 90 -15.89 -2.15 -9.01
CA GLU A 90 -15.73 -3.58 -8.80
C GLU A 90 -15.00 -3.79 -7.47
N HIS A 91 -15.28 -4.91 -6.80
CA HIS A 91 -14.83 -5.11 -5.42
C HIS A 91 -13.99 -6.38 -5.22
N VAL A 92 -14.10 -7.36 -6.12
CA VAL A 92 -13.55 -8.71 -5.92
C VAL A 92 -12.04 -8.66 -5.67
N ASP A 93 -11.28 -8.00 -6.54
CA ASP A 93 -9.83 -7.92 -6.42
C ASP A 93 -9.37 -7.08 -5.22
N PHE A 94 -10.08 -6.00 -4.91
CA PHE A 94 -9.82 -5.18 -3.73
C PHE A 94 -10.01 -5.99 -2.44
N ILE A 95 -11.14 -6.71 -2.34
CA ILE A 95 -11.47 -7.54 -1.19
C ILE A 95 -10.50 -8.72 -1.08
N ARG A 96 -10.14 -9.35 -2.21
CA ARG A 96 -9.13 -10.42 -2.24
C ARG A 96 -7.80 -9.94 -1.66
N ALA A 97 -7.29 -8.81 -2.12
CA ALA A 97 -6.06 -8.21 -1.58
C ALA A 97 -6.19 -7.93 -0.08
N TYR A 98 -7.32 -7.40 0.37
CA TYR A 98 -7.56 -7.12 1.77
C TYR A 98 -7.54 -8.40 2.63
N PHE A 99 -8.17 -9.49 2.19
CA PHE A 99 -8.16 -10.75 2.93
C PHE A 99 -6.80 -11.44 2.93
N GLU A 100 -6.17 -11.57 1.75
CA GLU A 100 -4.87 -12.24 1.63
C GLU A 100 -3.80 -11.53 2.47
N LEU A 101 -3.86 -10.20 2.57
CA LEU A 101 -2.89 -9.42 3.33
C LEU A 101 -3.05 -9.58 4.86
N HIS A 102 -4.26 -9.89 5.33
CA HIS A 102 -4.55 -10.04 6.77
C HIS A 102 -4.69 -11.51 7.23
N SER A 103 -4.37 -12.48 6.37
CA SER A 103 -4.44 -13.91 6.67
C SER A 103 -3.19 -14.45 7.35
#